data_AF-A0A1V4RKL5-F1
#
_entry.id   AF-A0A1V4RKL5-F1
#
_cell.length_a   1.000
_cell.length_b   1.000
_cell.length_c   1.000
_cell.angle_alpha   90.00
_cell.angle_beta   90.00
_cell.angle_gamma   90.00
#
_symmetry.space_group_name_H-M   'P 1'
#
loop_
_entity.id
_entity.type
_entity.pdbx_description
1 polymer ?
#
loop_
_entity_poly.entity_id
_entity_poly.type
_entity_poly.pdbx_seq_one_letter_code
_entity_poly.pdbx_strand_id
1 'polypeptide(L)'
;MLTITQQELRKRGEKILAEIQDLPIEIAVIDTYSQMGSGALPLEKIPSVALRLKPNKMSVSRLARLLRLSDPAVVGYIEDDHFMLNLRTVRQDELQQTAQVLRRVLG
;
A
#
# COMPACT_ATOMS: atom_id res chain seq x y z
N MET A 1 -10.01 2.64 -13.01
CA MET A 1 -9.09 2.99 -11.89
C MET A 1 -8.41 4.34 -12.04
N LEU A 2 -8.11 4.83 -13.26
CA LEU A 2 -7.41 6.11 -13.46
C LEU A 2 -8.27 7.35 -13.10
N THR A 3 -9.60 7.24 -13.16
CA THR A 3 -10.54 8.33 -12.84
C THR A 3 -10.90 8.45 -11.36
N ILE A 4 -10.42 7.53 -10.51
CA ILE A 4 -10.70 7.59 -9.06
C ILE A 4 -9.97 8.81 -8.48
N THR A 5 -10.68 9.63 -7.71
CA THR A 5 -10.14 10.82 -7.07
C THR A 5 -9.21 10.46 -5.91
N GLN A 6 -8.25 11.34 -5.57
CA GLN A 6 -7.41 11.13 -4.39
C GLN A 6 -8.22 11.03 -3.10
N GLN A 7 -9.33 11.76 -2.99
CA GLN A 7 -10.22 11.68 -1.83
C GLN A 7 -10.81 10.28 -1.66
N GLU A 8 -11.25 9.64 -2.75
CA GLU A 8 -11.77 8.27 -2.69
C GLU A 8 -10.66 7.27 -2.38
N LEU A 9 -9.46 7.44 -2.96
CA LEU A 9 -8.30 6.60 -2.60
C LEU A 9 -7.93 6.73 -1.11
N ARG A 10 -7.98 7.95 -0.55
CA ARG A 10 -7.74 8.19 0.87
C ARG A 10 -8.74 7.46 1.75
N LYS A 11 -10.04 7.51 1.43
CA LYS A 11 -11.08 6.74 2.14
C LYS A 11 -10.81 5.23 2.11
N ARG A 12 -10.31 4.70 0.99
CA ARG A 12 -9.91 3.29 0.89
C ARG A 12 -8.73 2.96 1.80
N GLY A 13 -7.73 3.83 1.84
CA GLY A 13 -6.59 3.71 2.74
C GLY A 13 -7.00 3.74 4.20
N GLU A 14 -7.90 4.64 4.57
CA GLU A 14 -8.45 4.78 5.92
C GLU A 14 -9.22 3.51 6.36
N LYS A 15 -9.94 2.85 5.45
CA LYS A 15 -10.59 1.56 5.73
C LYS A 15 -9.57 0.48 6.07
N ILE A 16 -8.47 0.38 5.33
CA ILE A 16 -7.40 -0.59 5.63
C ILE A 16 -6.70 -0.22 6.93
N LEU A 17 -6.39 1.06 7.13
CA LEU A 17 -5.75 1.60 8.33
C LEU A 17 -6.55 1.24 9.59
N ALA A 18 -7.88 1.42 9.57
CA ALA A 18 -8.74 1.13 10.71
C ALA A 18 -8.61 -0.31 11.22
N GLU A 19 -8.32 -1.26 10.34
CA GLU A 19 -8.19 -2.70 10.63
C GLU A 19 -6.81 -3.11 11.14
N ILE A 20 -5.78 -2.25 11.02
CA ILE A 20 -4.40 -2.60 11.36
C ILE A 20 -3.66 -1.53 12.18
N GLN A 21 -4.33 -0.42 12.52
CA GLN A 21 -3.75 0.69 13.31
C GLN A 21 -3.37 0.29 14.75
N ASP A 22 -3.90 -0.83 15.26
CA ASP A 22 -3.58 -1.37 16.58
C ASP A 22 -2.26 -2.15 16.60
N LEU A 23 -1.67 -2.43 15.43
CA LEU A 23 -0.39 -3.13 15.34
C LEU A 23 0.77 -2.19 15.71
N PRO A 24 1.83 -2.70 16.36
CA PRO A 24 2.96 -1.88 16.79
C PRO A 24 3.92 -1.59 15.63
N ILE A 25 3.47 -0.81 14.66
CA ILE A 25 4.19 -0.40 13.44
C ILE A 25 3.92 1.07 13.14
N GLU A 26 4.79 1.73 12.36
CA GLU A 26 4.45 3.04 11.81
C GLU A 26 3.57 2.86 10.57
N ILE A 27 2.42 3.51 10.53
CA ILE A 27 1.48 3.44 9.41
C ILE A 27 0.88 4.81 9.12
N ALA A 28 0.78 5.16 7.83
CA ALA A 28 0.14 6.40 7.39
C ALA A 28 -0.50 6.26 6.01
N VAL A 29 -1.56 7.04 5.78
CA VAL A 29 -2.16 7.23 4.45
C VAL A 29 -1.64 8.55 3.87
N ILE A 30 -0.78 8.46 2.86
CA ILE A 30 -0.06 9.62 2.30
C ILE A 30 -0.42 9.87 0.85
N ASP A 31 -0.37 11.13 0.43
CA ASP A 31 -0.46 11.47 -0.99
C ASP A 31 0.83 11.03 -1.71
N THR A 32 0.69 10.58 -2.94
CA THR A 32 1.81 10.17 -3.79
C THR A 32 1.45 10.36 -5.26
N TYR A 33 2.31 9.90 -6.17
CA TYR A 33 2.04 9.88 -7.61
C TYR A 33 2.21 8.46 -8.15
N SER A 34 1.29 8.04 -9.00
CA SER A 34 1.46 6.86 -9.85
C SER A 34 2.14 7.28 -11.15
N GLN A 35 3.10 6.49 -11.62
CA GLN A 35 3.68 6.66 -12.95
C GLN A 35 2.92 5.80 -13.96
N MET A 36 2.62 6.37 -15.12
CA MET A 36 2.04 5.65 -16.26
C MET A 36 3.15 5.30 -17.26
N GLY A 37 3.30 4.00 -17.57
CA GLY A 37 4.26 3.48 -18.55
C GLY A 37 5.32 2.55 -17.93
N SER A 38 5.64 1.46 -18.62
CA SER A 38 6.70 0.51 -18.25
C SER A 38 7.98 0.88 -19.01
N GLY A 39 8.81 1.75 -18.42
CA GLY A 39 10.20 1.98 -18.85
C GLY A 39 10.42 2.62 -20.23
N ALA A 40 10.51 3.95 -20.28
CA ALA A 40 11.39 4.73 -21.17
C ALA A 40 11.14 6.24 -21.06
N LEU A 41 9.92 6.65 -20.75
CA LEU A 41 9.56 8.00 -20.30
C LEU A 41 8.26 7.90 -19.50
N PRO A 42 8.25 8.11 -18.17
CA PRO A 42 6.99 8.25 -17.44
C PRO A 42 6.33 9.54 -17.93
N LEU A 43 5.42 9.43 -18.89
CA LEU A 43 4.86 10.57 -19.60
C LEU A 43 4.01 11.46 -18.69
N GLU A 44 3.34 10.87 -17.69
CA GLU A 44 2.51 11.63 -16.74
C GLU A 44 2.54 11.04 -15.32
N LYS A 45 2.69 11.93 -14.34
CA LYS A 45 2.47 11.64 -12.92
C LYS A 45 0.98 11.81 -12.61
N ILE A 46 0.32 10.73 -12.21
CA ILE A 46 -1.09 10.76 -11.82
C ILE A 46 -1.17 10.89 -10.30
N PRO A 47 -1.83 11.92 -9.75
CA PRO A 47 -2.03 12.05 -8.31
C PRO A 47 -2.68 10.78 -7.73
N SER A 48 -2.11 10.26 -6.65
CA SER A 48 -2.54 9.02 -6.01
C SER A 48 -2.42 9.13 -4.49
N VAL A 49 -2.74 8.04 -3.80
CA VAL A 49 -2.59 7.86 -2.35
C VAL A 49 -2.00 6.48 -2.11
N ALA A 50 -1.10 6.36 -1.13
CA ALA A 50 -0.51 5.10 -0.72
C ALA A 50 -0.69 4.85 0.77
N LEU A 51 -0.72 3.58 1.15
CA LEU A 51 -0.47 3.15 2.51
C LEU A 51 1.04 2.99 2.70
N ARG A 52 1.61 3.79 3.61
CA ARG A 52 3.03 3.77 3.98
C ARG A 52 3.18 2.99 5.28
N LEU A 53 4.04 1.98 5.28
CA LEU A 53 4.24 1.04 6.39
C LEU A 53 5.72 0.94 6.76
N LYS A 54 6.03 1.04 8.06
CA LYS A 54 7.34 0.69 8.62
C LYS A 54 7.19 -0.33 9.75
N PRO A 55 7.63 -1.59 9.54
CA PRO A 55 7.58 -2.60 10.58
C PRO A 55 8.66 -2.34 11.64
N ASN A 56 8.31 -2.52 12.92
CA ASN A 56 9.27 -2.35 14.03
C ASN A 56 10.12 -3.60 14.30
N LYS A 57 9.59 -4.80 13.97
CA LYS A 57 10.21 -6.09 14.31
C LYS A 57 11.00 -6.74 13.17
N MET A 58 11.00 -6.14 11.98
CA MET A 58 11.69 -6.69 10.80
C MET A 58 12.10 -5.57 9.84
N SER A 59 12.95 -5.88 8.87
CA SER A 59 13.26 -4.93 7.79
C SER A 59 12.09 -4.80 6.81
N VAL A 60 11.99 -3.63 6.18
CA VAL A 60 11.02 -3.35 5.12
C VAL A 60 11.14 -4.35 3.96
N SER A 61 12.37 -4.71 3.57
CA SER A 61 12.61 -5.72 2.54
C SER A 61 12.10 -7.11 2.94
N ARG A 62 12.19 -7.47 4.22
CA ARG A 62 11.63 -8.73 4.74
C ARG A 62 10.10 -8.68 4.72
N LEU A 63 9.48 -7.58 5.14
CA LEU A 63 8.04 -7.37 5.02
C LEU A 63 7.58 -7.53 3.56
N ALA A 64 8.22 -6.83 2.62
CA ALA A 64 7.89 -6.91 1.21
C ALA A 64 8.01 -8.34 0.67
N ARG A 65 9.03 -9.11 1.10
CA ARG A 65 9.17 -10.52 0.74
C ARG A 65 8.03 -11.36 1.28
N LEU A 66 7.66 -11.20 2.55
CA LEU A 66 6.59 -11.97 3.18
C LEU A 66 5.22 -11.69 2.55
N LEU A 67 4.93 -10.42 2.24
CA LEU A 67 3.70 -10.03 1.55
C LEU A 67 3.64 -10.57 0.11
N ARG A 68 4.76 -10.62 -0.61
CA ARG A 68 4.79 -11.26 -1.94
C ARG A 68 4.58 -12.77 -1.92
N LEU A 69 4.93 -13.42 -0.81
CA LEU A 69 4.81 -14.87 -0.64
C LEU A 69 3.54 -15.29 0.10
N SER A 70 2.70 -14.33 0.53
CA SER A 70 1.43 -14.65 1.16
C SER A 70 0.40 -15.10 0.14
N ASP A 71 -0.68 -15.72 0.62
CA ASP A 71 -1.86 -16.03 -0.16
C ASP A 71 -3.09 -15.30 0.42
N PRO A 72 -3.69 -14.34 -0.31
CA PRO A 72 -3.20 -13.80 -1.59
C PRO A 72 -1.92 -12.99 -1.41
N ALA A 73 -1.18 -12.80 -2.51
CA ALA A 73 0.03 -11.99 -2.52
C ALA A 73 -0.32 -10.49 -2.52
N VAL A 74 0.38 -9.71 -1.70
CA VAL A 74 0.32 -8.24 -1.70
C VAL A 74 1.64 -7.70 -2.19
N VAL A 75 1.60 -6.93 -3.28
CA VAL A 75 2.79 -6.36 -3.91
C VAL A 75 2.75 -4.85 -3.80
N GLY A 76 3.81 -4.29 -3.21
CA GLY A 76 4.08 -2.87 -3.16
C GLY A 76 5.52 -2.59 -3.57
N TYR A 77 5.97 -1.36 -3.35
CA TYR A 77 7.36 -0.95 -3.59
C TYR A 77 7.98 -0.41 -2.30
N ILE A 78 9.30 -0.19 -2.33
CA ILE A 78 10.04 0.38 -1.21
C ILE A 78 10.50 1.78 -1.62
N GLU A 79 10.24 2.76 -0.76
CA GLU A 79 10.65 4.15 -0.94
C GLU A 79 11.00 4.73 0.44
N ASP A 80 12.14 5.42 0.54
CA ASP A 80 12.62 6.05 1.78
C ASP A 80 12.56 5.15 3.03
N ASP A 81 12.95 3.88 2.91
CA ASP A 81 12.87 2.88 4.00
C ASP A 81 11.45 2.65 4.55
N HIS A 82 10.45 2.68 3.66
CA HIS A 82 9.07 2.29 3.94
C HIS A 82 8.54 1.37 2.85
N PHE A 83 7.63 0.48 3.23
CA PHE A 83 6.82 -0.26 2.25
C PHE A 83 5.64 0.60 1.84
N MET A 84 5.44 0.72 0.54
CA MET A 84 4.43 1.56 -0.09
C MET A 84 3.46 0.70 -0.88
N LEU A 85 2.18 0.75 -0.49
CA LEU A 85 1.09 0.13 -1.25
C LEU A 85 0.25 1.21 -1.93
N ASN A 86 0.39 1.36 -3.25
CA ASN A 86 -0.35 2.37 -4.01
C ASN A 86 -1.83 1.98 -4.14
N LEU A 87 -2.71 2.73 -3.47
CA LEU A 87 -4.12 2.38 -3.34
C LEU A 87 -4.88 2.49 -4.66
N ARG A 88 -4.32 3.16 -5.67
CA ARG A 88 -4.88 3.18 -7.02
C ARG A 88 -4.85 1.80 -7.69
N THR A 89 -3.98 0.90 -7.22
CA THR A 89 -3.84 -0.48 -7.71
C THR A 89 -4.64 -1.50 -6.90
N VAL A 90 -5.28 -1.08 -5.80
CA VAL A 90 -6.09 -1.95 -4.93
C VAL A 90 -7.56 -1.75 -5.26
N ARG A 91 -8.27 -2.83 -5.61
CA ARG A 91 -9.69 -2.76 -5.95
C ARG A 91 -10.53 -2.61 -4.68
N GLN A 92 -11.76 -2.11 -4.85
CA GLN A 92 -12.64 -1.83 -3.73
C GLN A 92 -13.07 -3.10 -2.98
N ASP A 93 -13.24 -4.20 -3.70
CA ASP A 93 -13.55 -5.53 -3.17
C ASP A 93 -12.35 -6.24 -2.55
N GLU A 94 -11.13 -5.74 -2.79
CA GLU A 94 -9.89 -6.32 -2.24
C GLU A 94 -9.47 -5.68 -0.90
N LEU A 95 -10.14 -4.60 -0.46
CA LEU A 95 -9.71 -3.83 0.73
C LEU A 95 -9.67 -4.67 2.00
N GLN A 96 -10.73 -5.45 2.25
CA GLN A 96 -10.82 -6.30 3.43
C GLN A 96 -9.77 -7.42 3.40
N GLN A 97 -9.59 -8.07 2.25
CA GLN A 97 -8.61 -9.13 2.07
C GLN A 97 -7.18 -8.59 2.22
N THR A 98 -6.91 -7.40 1.69
CA THR A 98 -5.62 -6.70 1.84
C THR A 98 -5.32 -6.43 3.31
N ALA A 99 -6.28 -5.89 4.07
CA ALA A 99 -6.12 -5.64 5.50
C ALA A 99 -5.82 -6.92 6.29
N GLN A 100 -6.53 -8.02 6.00
CA GLN A 100 -6.31 -9.32 6.64
C GLN A 100 -4.89 -9.87 6.38
N VAL A 101 -4.41 -9.76 5.14
CA VAL A 101 -3.05 -10.19 4.78
C VAL A 101 -2.01 -9.35 5.51
N LEU A 102 -2.16 -8.02 5.50
CA LEU A 102 -1.27 -7.11 6.21
C LEU A 102 -1.23 -7.46 7.70
N ARG A 103 -2.39 -7.64 8.34
CA ARG A 103 -2.50 -8.00 9.76
C ARG A 103 -1.79 -9.32 10.08
N ARG A 104 -1.98 -10.36 9.26
CA ARG A 104 -1.34 -11.66 9.44
C ARG A 104 0.19 -11.60 9.32
N VAL A 105 0.72 -10.73 8.46
CA VAL A 105 2.17 -10.61 8.22
C VAL A 105 2.84 -9.66 9.22
N LEU A 106 2.11 -8.67 9.74
CA LEU A 106 2.63 -7.62 10.62
C LEU A 106 2.37 -7.85 12.12
N GLY A 107 1.33 -8.60 12.47
CA GLY A 107 1.04 -9.04 13.85
C GLY A 107 1.98 -10.15 14.30
#